data_AF-A0A420NQ11-F1
#
_entry.id   AF-A0A420NQ11-F1
#
_cell.length_a   1.000
_cell.length_b   1.000
_cell.length_c   1.000
_cell.angle_alpha   90.00
_cell.angle_beta   90.00
_cell.angle_gamma   90.00
#
_symmetry.space_group_name_H-M   'P 1'
#
loop_
_entity.id
_entity.type
_entity.pdbx_description
1 polymer ?
#
loop_
_entity_poly.entity_id
_entity_poly.type
_entity_poly.pdbx_seq_one_letter_code
_entity_poly.pdbx_strand_id
1 'polypeptide(L)'
;MFARPEDVHEASATVSDNVTVRPLAVSELWIRDTGPVFVHGTQNGCSTGLKLNFNYWGAKIPSSGDEAVAANIEIPEASVIDRKDEKDGSAPQGSVIPIIDGGFTSEGGAIEVDGDGTLLATESSIVNENRNPRKSKKELEELFEKYFGIHKVIWLTGVKGYDITDFHIDAFARFIKEGQVLLSRPSERADPLVIQAYKEAKEILRNATDHRGRRLEVFEVEEPHPSDLPGENWDHFDMTVASYANYYLPNGGLIMPRFGVGKLDDDAYELFRQHFPDREVVQVDLNILPKLGGGIHCATQQVPMEGWFGRAARRGELKF
;
A
#
# COMPACT_ATOMS: atom_id res chain seq x y z
N MET A 1 -10.18 11.65 7.02
CA MET A 1 -10.79 10.36 7.41
C MET A 1 -12.14 10.23 6.74
N PHE A 2 -12.48 9.04 6.25
CA PHE A 2 -13.85 8.73 5.81
C PHE A 2 -14.52 7.86 6.88
N ALA A 3 -15.80 8.09 7.11
CA ALA A 3 -16.61 7.34 8.06
C ALA A 3 -18.01 7.15 7.49
N ARG A 4 -18.74 6.14 7.98
CA ARG A 4 -20.15 5.96 7.63
C ARG A 4 -20.93 7.24 7.97
N PRO A 5 -21.94 7.63 7.17
CA PRO A 5 -22.68 8.88 7.39
C PRO A 5 -23.19 9.04 8.83
N GLU A 6 -23.67 7.95 9.44
CA GLU A 6 -24.16 7.89 10.82
C GLU A 6 -23.05 8.07 11.89
N ASP A 7 -21.80 7.73 11.57
CA ASP A 7 -20.68 7.75 12.50
C ASP A 7 -19.85 9.04 12.42
N VAL A 8 -20.10 9.91 11.43
CA VAL A 8 -19.28 11.12 11.18
C VAL A 8 -19.15 11.99 12.43
N HIS A 9 -20.23 12.16 13.20
CA HIS A 9 -20.20 12.98 14.41
C HIS A 9 -19.30 12.38 15.49
N GLU A 10 -19.43 11.09 15.77
CA GLU A 10 -18.61 10.39 16.76
C GLU A 10 -17.14 10.37 16.32
N ALA A 11 -16.89 10.05 15.06
CA ALA A 11 -15.55 10.00 14.49
C ALA A 11 -14.87 11.39 14.47
N SER A 12 -15.64 12.48 14.30
CA SER A 12 -15.10 13.85 14.38
C SER A 12 -14.71 14.22 15.81
N ALA A 13 -15.35 13.65 16.83
CA ALA A 13 -15.04 13.93 18.23
C ALA A 13 -13.78 13.19 18.73
N THR A 14 -13.25 12.24 17.97
CA THR A 14 -12.07 11.43 18.35
C THR A 14 -10.79 11.85 17.64
N VAL A 15 -10.86 12.80 16.71
CA VAL A 15 -9.72 13.30 15.94
C VAL A 15 -9.44 14.77 16.24
N SER A 16 -8.20 15.19 15.99
CA SER A 16 -7.78 16.59 16.11
C SER A 16 -8.27 17.45 14.93
N ASP A 17 -8.27 18.77 15.12
CA ASP A 17 -8.79 19.76 14.14
C ASP A 17 -8.10 19.73 12.75
N ASN A 18 -6.92 19.11 12.65
CA ASN A 18 -6.22 18.93 11.37
C ASN A 18 -6.72 17.71 10.57
N VAL A 19 -7.70 16.95 11.08
CA VAL A 19 -8.31 15.82 10.40
C VAL A 19 -9.73 16.16 9.98
N THR A 20 -9.96 16.27 8.68
CA THR A 20 -11.32 16.38 8.14
C THR A 20 -11.97 15.01 8.09
N VAL A 21 -13.14 14.88 8.71
CA VAL A 21 -14.00 13.68 8.62
C VAL A 21 -15.07 13.91 7.56
N ARG A 22 -15.21 12.97 6.62
CA ARG A 22 -16.20 13.03 5.53
C ARG A 22 -17.08 11.78 5.53
N PRO A 23 -18.38 11.93 5.25
CA PRO A 23 -19.27 10.78 5.07
C PRO A 23 -18.88 9.99 3.82
N LEU A 24 -18.90 8.67 3.92
CA LEU A 24 -18.79 7.74 2.80
C LEU A 24 -19.55 6.47 3.17
N ALA A 25 -20.34 5.91 2.25
CA ALA A 25 -20.92 4.59 2.46
C ALA A 25 -19.81 3.55 2.34
N VAL A 26 -19.43 2.95 3.47
CA VAL A 26 -18.33 1.99 3.59
C VAL A 26 -18.67 0.96 4.67
N SER A 27 -18.36 -0.30 4.42
CA SER A 27 -18.54 -1.39 5.37
C SER A 27 -17.21 -1.84 5.98
N GLU A 28 -16.18 -1.94 5.16
CA GLU A 28 -14.82 -2.35 5.50
C GLU A 28 -13.89 -1.14 5.67
N LEU A 29 -13.03 -1.15 6.69
CA LEU A 29 -12.13 -0.03 6.98
C LEU A 29 -10.92 0.06 6.03
N TRP A 30 -10.75 -0.90 5.12
CA TRP A 30 -9.54 -1.12 4.31
C TRP A 30 -9.48 -0.23 3.07
N ILE A 31 -9.37 1.08 3.27
CA ILE A 31 -9.33 2.06 2.17
C ILE A 31 -8.15 1.87 1.21
N ARG A 32 -7.09 1.17 1.64
CA ARG A 32 -5.99 0.74 0.76
C ARG A 32 -6.49 -0.11 -0.40
N ASP A 33 -7.48 -0.95 -0.14
CA ASP A 33 -7.95 -1.96 -1.07
C ASP A 33 -9.23 -1.54 -1.78
N THR A 34 -10.11 -0.83 -1.08
CA THR A 34 -11.41 -0.37 -1.60
C THR A 34 -11.32 1.00 -2.29
N GLY A 35 -10.31 1.80 -1.94
CA GLY A 35 -10.08 3.14 -2.47
C GLY A 35 -9.38 3.16 -3.83
N PRO A 36 -9.30 4.32 -4.48
CA PRO A 36 -8.59 4.45 -5.74
C PRO A 36 -7.08 4.54 -5.52
N VAL A 37 -6.32 4.01 -6.47
CA VAL A 37 -4.87 4.22 -6.55
C VAL A 37 -4.60 5.45 -7.40
N PHE A 38 -4.03 6.48 -6.79
CA PHE A 38 -3.79 7.76 -7.47
C PHE A 38 -2.51 7.72 -8.30
N VAL A 39 -2.61 8.21 -9.54
CA VAL A 39 -1.51 8.36 -10.49
C VAL A 39 -1.46 9.80 -11.00
N HIS A 40 -0.29 10.21 -11.48
CA HIS A 40 -0.12 11.51 -12.14
C HIS A 40 0.18 11.32 -13.62
N GLY A 41 -0.59 11.99 -14.47
CA GLY A 41 -0.36 11.97 -15.91
C GLY A 41 0.94 12.67 -16.28
N THR A 42 1.83 11.99 -16.98
CA THR A 42 3.12 12.54 -17.41
C THR A 42 3.00 13.60 -18.50
N GLN A 43 1.89 13.59 -19.25
CA GLN A 43 1.64 14.52 -20.37
C GLN A 43 0.85 15.77 -19.95
N ASN A 44 -0.19 15.61 -19.13
CA ASN A 44 -1.06 16.70 -18.69
C ASN A 44 -0.74 17.22 -17.29
N GLY A 45 0.05 16.49 -16.50
CA GLY A 45 0.38 16.82 -15.11
C GLY A 45 -0.77 16.61 -14.12
N CYS A 46 -1.94 16.15 -14.57
CA CYS A 46 -3.13 16.02 -13.75
C CYS A 46 -3.11 14.74 -12.93
N SER A 47 -3.66 14.82 -11.72
CA SER A 47 -3.95 13.65 -10.89
C SER A 47 -5.16 12.88 -11.42
N THR A 48 -5.11 11.55 -11.38
CA THR A 48 -6.23 10.66 -11.69
C THR A 48 -6.26 9.53 -10.67
N GLY A 49 -7.44 9.18 -10.15
CA GLY A 49 -7.62 7.98 -9.34
C GLY A 49 -7.99 6.78 -10.21
N LEU A 50 -7.35 5.63 -9.95
CA LEU A 50 -7.66 4.38 -10.62
C LEU A 50 -8.52 3.51 -9.72
N LYS A 51 -9.72 3.19 -10.18
CA LYS A 51 -10.55 2.13 -9.60
C LYS A 51 -10.03 0.79 -10.08
N LEU A 52 -9.62 -0.07 -9.13
CA LEU A 52 -9.07 -1.40 -9.41
C LEU A 52 -10.11 -2.53 -9.30
N ASN A 53 -11.39 -2.21 -9.40
CA ASN A 53 -12.48 -3.18 -9.40
C ASN A 53 -12.46 -4.16 -8.21
N PHE A 54 -12.29 -3.62 -6.99
CA PHE A 54 -12.36 -4.39 -5.75
C PHE A 54 -13.53 -5.39 -5.74
N ASN A 55 -13.28 -6.63 -5.30
CA ASN A 55 -14.25 -7.72 -5.33
C ASN A 55 -14.26 -8.57 -4.04
N TYR A 56 -13.93 -7.97 -2.90
CA TYR A 56 -13.80 -8.66 -1.60
C TYR A 56 -12.76 -9.77 -1.62
N TRP A 57 -11.57 -9.40 -2.08
CA TRP A 57 -10.40 -10.25 -2.17
C TRP A 57 -10.70 -11.61 -2.82
N GLY A 58 -11.41 -11.57 -3.95
CA GLY A 58 -11.81 -12.76 -4.68
C GLY A 58 -13.08 -13.41 -4.17
N ALA A 59 -14.08 -12.60 -3.80
CA ALA A 59 -15.38 -13.03 -3.27
C ALA A 59 -15.27 -13.92 -2.02
N LYS A 60 -14.24 -13.69 -1.19
CA LYS A 60 -14.03 -14.43 0.05
C LYS A 60 -14.98 -14.00 1.16
N ILE A 61 -15.48 -12.77 1.09
CA ILE A 61 -16.60 -12.29 1.93
C ILE A 61 -17.76 -11.78 1.06
N PRO A 62 -19.00 -11.80 1.57
CA PRO A 62 -20.16 -11.32 0.83
C PRO A 62 -20.05 -9.83 0.51
N SER A 63 -20.60 -9.45 -0.65
CA SER A 63 -20.66 -8.04 -1.04
C SER A 63 -21.59 -7.24 -0.13
N SER A 64 -21.10 -6.06 0.29
CA SER A 64 -21.77 -5.08 1.14
C SER A 64 -21.81 -3.67 0.53
N GLY A 65 -21.33 -3.50 -0.72
CA GLY A 65 -21.34 -2.24 -1.48
C GLY A 65 -19.99 -1.52 -1.61
N ASP A 66 -18.92 -2.00 -0.99
CA ASP A 66 -17.60 -1.36 -0.99
C ASP A 66 -16.89 -1.36 -2.35
N GLU A 67 -17.38 -2.13 -3.34
CA GLU A 67 -16.93 -2.04 -4.74
C GLU A 67 -17.16 -0.64 -5.35
N ALA A 68 -18.04 0.16 -4.72
CA ALA A 68 -18.35 1.53 -5.11
C ALA A 68 -17.47 2.57 -4.40
N VAL A 69 -16.70 2.22 -3.36
CA VAL A 69 -15.89 3.17 -2.56
C VAL A 69 -14.96 3.98 -3.45
N ALA A 70 -14.17 3.34 -4.31
CA ALA A 70 -13.25 4.04 -5.21
C ALA A 70 -13.94 5.05 -6.12
N ALA A 71 -15.16 4.78 -6.57
CA ALA A 71 -15.91 5.66 -7.47
C ALA A 71 -16.62 6.82 -6.75
N ASN A 72 -16.90 6.66 -5.45
CA ASN A 72 -17.67 7.61 -4.65
C ASN A 72 -16.78 8.52 -3.78
N ILE A 73 -15.47 8.29 -3.77
CA ILE A 73 -14.55 9.14 -3.03
C ILE A 73 -14.34 10.47 -3.77
N GLU A 74 -14.58 11.58 -3.09
CA GLU A 74 -14.39 12.92 -3.66
C GLU A 74 -13.18 13.59 -3.02
N ILE A 75 -12.08 13.62 -3.77
CA ILE A 75 -10.86 14.35 -3.40
C ILE A 75 -10.81 15.64 -4.21
N PRO A 76 -10.92 16.83 -3.59
CA PRO A 76 -10.82 18.10 -4.30
C PRO A 76 -9.43 18.25 -4.94
N GLU A 77 -9.35 18.68 -6.19
CA GLU A 77 -8.06 18.90 -6.90
C GLU A 77 -7.18 19.92 -6.17
N ALA A 78 -7.79 20.93 -5.55
CA ALA A 78 -7.09 21.91 -4.71
C ALA A 78 -6.34 21.29 -3.52
N SER A 79 -6.62 20.03 -3.15
CA SER A 79 -5.93 19.32 -2.06
C SER A 79 -4.56 18.79 -2.48
N VAL A 80 -4.30 18.68 -3.77
CA VAL A 80 -3.05 18.13 -4.32
C VAL A 80 -2.16 19.19 -4.97
N ILE A 81 -2.63 20.42 -5.13
CA ILE A 81 -1.83 21.52 -5.70
C ILE A 81 -0.92 22.14 -4.62
N ASP A 82 0.35 22.34 -4.93
CA ASP A 82 1.25 23.11 -4.05
C ASP A 82 0.89 24.60 -4.10
N ARG A 83 0.50 25.16 -2.95
CA ARG A 83 0.13 26.57 -2.82
C ARG A 83 1.23 27.56 -3.26
N LYS A 84 2.50 27.14 -3.34
CA LYS A 84 3.58 27.99 -3.87
C LYS A 84 3.52 28.19 -5.38
N ASP A 85 2.83 27.32 -6.10
CA ASP A 85 2.57 27.42 -7.54
C ASP A 85 1.26 28.17 -7.85
N GLU A 86 0.56 28.71 -6.84
CA GLU A 86 -0.60 29.62 -6.98
C GLU A 86 -0.20 31.02 -7.50
N LYS A 87 0.60 31.10 -8.56
CA LYS A 87 0.97 32.39 -9.14
C LYS A 87 -0.12 33.03 -10.00
N ASP A 88 -1.18 32.32 -10.34
CA ASP A 88 -2.17 32.81 -11.33
C ASP A 88 -3.64 32.61 -10.94
N GLY A 89 -3.95 32.21 -9.70
CA GLY A 89 -5.35 32.07 -9.24
C GLY A 89 -6.20 31.06 -10.03
N SER A 90 -5.56 30.23 -10.86
CA SER A 90 -6.21 29.27 -11.77
C SER A 90 -6.46 27.89 -11.15
N ALA A 91 -6.31 27.75 -9.83
CA ALA A 91 -6.63 26.51 -9.15
C ALA A 91 -8.11 26.19 -9.44
N PRO A 92 -8.42 25.02 -10.01
CA PRO A 92 -9.79 24.61 -10.27
C PRO A 92 -10.63 24.71 -8.99
N GLN A 93 -11.54 25.68 -8.96
CA GLN A 93 -12.40 25.90 -7.79
C GLN A 93 -13.60 24.95 -7.91
N GLY A 94 -13.62 23.91 -7.07
CA GLY A 94 -14.74 22.97 -6.98
C GLY A 94 -14.68 21.74 -7.90
N SER A 95 -13.54 21.43 -8.52
CA SER A 95 -13.32 20.14 -9.18
C SER A 95 -12.77 19.09 -8.23
N VAL A 96 -13.03 17.83 -8.56
CA VAL A 96 -12.51 16.64 -7.87
C VAL A 96 -11.63 15.85 -8.82
N ILE A 97 -10.64 15.16 -8.27
CA ILE A 97 -9.75 14.29 -9.04
C ILE A 97 -10.61 13.24 -9.79
N PRO A 98 -10.49 13.12 -11.12
CA PRO A 98 -11.29 12.16 -11.87
C PRO A 98 -10.90 10.72 -11.49
N ILE A 99 -11.91 9.86 -11.37
CA ILE A 99 -11.73 8.41 -11.18
C ILE A 99 -12.01 7.69 -12.49
N ILE A 100 -11.11 6.80 -12.90
CA ILE A 100 -11.28 5.95 -14.09
C ILE A 100 -11.10 4.48 -13.74
N ASP A 101 -11.68 3.60 -14.58
CA ASP A 101 -11.54 2.15 -14.43
C ASP A 101 -10.17 1.67 -14.92
N GLY A 102 -9.45 0.94 -14.07
CA GLY A 102 -8.14 0.35 -14.39
C GLY A 102 -8.22 -0.84 -15.35
N GLY A 103 -9.38 -1.47 -15.53
CA GLY A 103 -9.60 -2.60 -16.45
C GLY A 103 -9.10 -3.96 -15.95
N PHE A 104 -8.74 -4.05 -14.67
CA PHE A 104 -8.37 -5.28 -13.97
C PHE A 104 -8.91 -5.25 -12.54
N THR A 105 -8.97 -6.43 -11.91
CA THR A 105 -9.35 -6.60 -10.52
C THR A 105 -8.09 -6.65 -9.68
N SER A 106 -7.95 -5.79 -8.68
CA SER A 106 -6.87 -5.84 -7.70
C SER A 106 -7.23 -4.97 -6.51
N GLU A 107 -6.29 -4.88 -5.59
CA GLU A 107 -6.35 -4.08 -4.38
C GLU A 107 -5.08 -3.23 -4.30
N GLY A 108 -5.15 -2.03 -3.73
CA GLY A 108 -3.96 -1.20 -3.57
C GLY A 108 -2.87 -1.87 -2.72
N GLY A 109 -3.23 -2.73 -1.76
CA GLY A 109 -2.28 -3.51 -0.95
C GLY A 109 -1.52 -4.58 -1.73
N ALA A 110 -2.01 -4.96 -2.92
CA ALA A 110 -1.34 -5.90 -3.82
C ALA A 110 -0.29 -5.23 -4.73
N ILE A 111 -0.18 -3.90 -4.72
CA ILE A 111 0.66 -3.11 -5.63
C ILE A 111 1.68 -2.29 -4.84
N GLU A 112 2.97 -2.51 -5.11
CA GLU A 112 4.05 -1.71 -4.55
C GLU A 112 4.96 -1.21 -5.68
N VAL A 113 5.24 0.09 -5.73
CA VAL A 113 6.00 0.73 -6.81
C VAL A 113 7.18 1.53 -6.27
N ASP A 114 8.29 1.56 -7.00
CA ASP A 114 9.49 2.33 -6.63
C ASP A 114 9.42 3.81 -7.07
N GLY A 115 8.46 4.15 -7.94
CA GLY A 115 8.35 5.47 -8.55
C GLY A 115 9.32 5.73 -9.72
N ASP A 116 10.11 4.73 -10.12
CA ASP A 116 11.13 4.77 -11.18
C ASP A 116 10.96 3.61 -12.19
N GLY A 117 9.71 3.16 -12.35
CA GLY A 117 9.29 2.20 -13.39
C GLY A 117 9.32 0.73 -12.98
N THR A 118 9.52 0.42 -11.70
CA THR A 118 9.52 -0.95 -11.18
C THR A 118 8.37 -1.20 -10.22
N LEU A 119 7.72 -2.36 -10.35
CA LEU A 119 6.63 -2.80 -9.49
C LEU A 119 6.98 -4.14 -8.83
N LEU A 120 6.71 -4.27 -7.53
CA LEU A 120 6.65 -5.54 -6.81
C LEU A 120 5.19 -5.96 -6.65
N ALA A 121 4.92 -7.24 -6.89
CA ALA A 121 3.62 -7.84 -6.63
C ALA A 121 3.77 -9.34 -6.36
N THR A 122 2.77 -9.91 -5.69
CA THR A 122 2.66 -11.37 -5.57
C THR A 122 1.78 -11.94 -6.67
N GLU A 123 2.21 -13.05 -7.28
CA GLU A 123 1.42 -13.77 -8.26
C GLU A 123 0.14 -14.31 -7.64
N SER A 124 0.24 -14.78 -6.39
CA SER A 124 -0.88 -15.33 -5.63
C SER A 124 -2.03 -14.37 -5.45
N SER A 125 -1.79 -13.05 -5.41
CA SER A 125 -2.83 -12.03 -5.17
C SER A 125 -3.40 -11.40 -6.45
N ILE A 126 -2.59 -11.25 -7.51
CA ILE A 126 -3.04 -10.58 -8.75
C ILE A 126 -3.35 -11.57 -9.87
N VAL A 127 -2.48 -12.57 -10.08
CA VAL A 127 -2.48 -13.44 -11.26
C VAL A 127 -3.20 -14.75 -10.94
N ASN A 128 -4.47 -14.63 -10.58
CA ASN A 128 -5.28 -15.75 -10.13
C ASN A 128 -6.71 -15.68 -10.71
N GLU A 129 -7.42 -16.80 -10.64
CA GLU A 129 -8.79 -16.89 -11.17
C GLU A 129 -9.83 -16.11 -10.35
N ASN A 130 -9.57 -15.81 -9.08
CA ASN A 130 -10.52 -15.07 -8.24
C ASN A 130 -10.35 -13.54 -8.35
N ARG A 131 -9.26 -13.03 -8.94
CA ARG A 131 -9.12 -11.63 -9.35
C ARG A 131 -9.28 -11.45 -10.85
N ASN A 132 -8.38 -12.06 -11.62
CA ASN A 132 -8.20 -11.77 -13.04
C ASN A 132 -8.33 -13.04 -13.89
N PRO A 133 -9.52 -13.67 -13.93
CA PRO A 133 -9.71 -14.93 -14.65
C PRO A 133 -9.35 -14.76 -16.12
N ARG A 134 -8.50 -15.67 -16.62
CA ARG A 134 -8.03 -15.71 -18.02
C ARG A 134 -7.15 -14.53 -18.47
N LYS A 135 -6.70 -13.64 -17.57
CA LYS A 135 -5.67 -12.65 -17.92
C LYS A 135 -4.28 -13.23 -17.68
N SER A 136 -3.41 -13.10 -18.66
CA SER A 136 -1.99 -13.42 -18.53
C SER A 136 -1.23 -12.32 -17.77
N LYS A 137 -0.07 -12.65 -17.21
CA LYS A 137 0.86 -11.65 -16.64
C LYS A 137 1.17 -10.53 -17.61
N LYS A 138 1.39 -10.87 -18.89
CA LYS A 138 1.71 -9.90 -19.93
C LYS A 138 0.59 -8.87 -20.12
N GLU A 139 -0.67 -9.31 -20.15
CA GLU A 139 -1.81 -8.38 -20.26
C GLU A 139 -1.96 -7.49 -19.03
N LEU A 140 -1.62 -7.99 -17.84
CA LEU A 140 -1.58 -7.18 -16.61
C LEU A 140 -0.41 -6.18 -16.64
N GLU A 141 0.76 -6.61 -17.08
CA GLU A 141 1.95 -5.75 -17.27
C GLU A 141 1.69 -4.62 -18.27
N GLU A 142 0.97 -4.88 -19.37
CA GLU A 142 0.55 -3.85 -20.33
C GLU A 142 -0.39 -2.81 -19.68
N LEU A 143 -1.28 -3.22 -18.77
CA LEU A 143 -2.11 -2.29 -17.99
C LEU A 143 -1.27 -1.51 -16.97
N PHE A 144 -0.29 -2.15 -16.33
CA PHE A 144 0.60 -1.48 -15.39
C PHE A 144 1.50 -0.45 -16.07
N GLU A 145 2.00 -0.75 -17.27
CA GLU A 145 2.73 0.21 -18.10
C GLU A 145 1.85 1.40 -18.46
N LYS A 146 0.63 1.12 -18.96
CA LYS A 146 -0.32 2.16 -19.37
C LYS A 146 -0.67 3.12 -18.23
N TYR A 147 -0.95 2.60 -17.04
CA TYR A 147 -1.53 3.39 -15.95
C TYR A 147 -0.53 3.84 -14.89
N PHE A 148 0.45 3.00 -14.56
CA PHE A 148 1.42 3.27 -13.50
C PHE A 148 2.80 3.69 -14.05
N GLY A 149 3.02 3.62 -15.38
CA GLY A 149 4.34 3.89 -15.97
C GLY A 149 5.38 2.83 -15.63
N ILE A 150 4.94 1.59 -15.41
CA ILE A 150 5.80 0.47 -15.04
C ILE A 150 6.36 -0.21 -16.28
N HIS A 151 7.66 -0.41 -16.28
CA HIS A 151 8.38 -1.07 -17.37
C HIS A 151 9.05 -2.38 -16.92
N LYS A 152 8.99 -2.68 -15.62
CA LYS A 152 9.44 -3.95 -15.06
C LYS A 152 8.59 -4.35 -13.87
N VAL A 153 8.08 -5.58 -13.90
CA VAL A 153 7.46 -6.20 -12.74
C VAL A 153 8.38 -7.29 -12.19
N ILE A 154 8.57 -7.29 -10.88
CA ILE A 154 9.21 -8.39 -10.16
C ILE A 154 8.10 -9.13 -9.43
N TRP A 155 7.76 -10.31 -9.97
CA TRP A 155 6.75 -11.18 -9.42
C TRP A 155 7.35 -12.06 -8.31
N LEU A 156 6.81 -11.94 -7.11
CA LEU A 156 7.04 -12.90 -6.02
C LEU A 156 5.94 -13.97 -6.06
N THR A 157 6.24 -15.22 -5.68
CA THR A 157 5.23 -16.29 -5.73
C THR A 157 4.02 -15.99 -4.83
N GLY A 158 4.27 -15.63 -3.57
CA GLY A 158 3.25 -15.54 -2.52
C GLY A 158 2.55 -16.87 -2.23
N VAL A 159 1.48 -16.86 -1.44
CA VAL A 159 0.71 -18.06 -1.07
C VAL A 159 -0.78 -17.83 -1.26
N LYS A 160 -1.34 -18.43 -2.31
CA LYS A 160 -2.77 -18.33 -2.60
C LYS A 160 -3.59 -19.00 -1.50
N GLY A 161 -4.60 -18.31 -1.01
CA GLY A 161 -5.52 -18.79 0.01
C GLY A 161 -4.94 -18.86 1.42
N TYR A 162 -3.73 -18.35 1.65
CA TYR A 162 -3.15 -18.31 2.99
C TYR A 162 -3.91 -17.35 3.89
N ASP A 163 -4.07 -16.10 3.46
CA ASP A 163 -4.90 -15.10 4.12
C ASP A 163 -6.04 -14.64 3.19
N ILE A 164 -6.89 -13.73 3.66
CA ILE A 164 -7.98 -13.16 2.85
C ILE A 164 -7.45 -12.46 1.60
N THR A 165 -6.26 -11.87 1.65
CA THR A 165 -5.69 -11.08 0.57
C THR A 165 -5.01 -11.92 -0.53
N ASP A 166 -4.80 -13.21 -0.28
CA ASP A 166 -3.94 -14.08 -1.10
C ASP A 166 -2.46 -13.62 -1.09
N PHE A 167 -1.96 -13.22 0.09
CA PHE A 167 -0.57 -12.83 0.32
C PHE A 167 -0.19 -11.50 -0.35
N HIS A 168 -0.86 -10.42 0.03
CA HIS A 168 -0.55 -9.08 -0.46
C HIS A 168 0.92 -8.69 -0.27
N ILE A 169 1.43 -7.89 -1.20
CA ILE A 169 2.82 -7.47 -1.22
C ILE A 169 3.12 -6.50 -0.07
N ASP A 170 2.14 -5.73 0.38
CA ASP A 170 2.35 -4.63 1.33
C ASP A 170 2.69 -5.06 2.78
N ALA A 171 2.43 -6.32 3.13
CA ALA A 171 2.89 -6.95 4.37
C ALA A 171 4.10 -7.86 4.14
N PHE A 172 4.53 -8.06 2.89
CA PHE A 172 5.56 -9.02 2.51
C PHE A 172 6.87 -8.39 2.03
N ALA A 173 6.82 -7.45 1.09
CA ALA A 173 8.00 -6.74 0.60
C ALA A 173 7.68 -5.31 0.14
N ARG A 174 8.52 -4.35 0.53
CA ARG A 174 8.30 -2.91 0.27
C ARG A 174 9.54 -2.26 -0.30
N PHE A 175 9.38 -1.28 -1.18
CA PHE A 175 10.51 -0.43 -1.53
C PHE A 175 10.84 0.51 -0.37
N ILE A 176 12.12 0.55 0.00
CA ILE A 176 12.66 1.59 0.89
C ILE A 176 12.95 2.84 0.06
N LYS A 177 13.62 2.61 -1.07
CA LYS A 177 13.94 3.56 -2.14
C LYS A 177 14.36 2.78 -3.38
N GLU A 178 14.72 3.47 -4.45
CA GLU A 178 15.17 2.85 -5.69
C GLU A 178 16.33 1.87 -5.45
N GLY A 179 16.17 0.63 -5.93
CA GLY A 179 17.16 -0.43 -5.76
C GLY A 179 17.26 -1.03 -4.34
N GLN A 180 16.46 -0.59 -3.37
CA GLN A 180 16.46 -1.14 -2.01
C GLN A 180 15.08 -1.62 -1.58
N VAL A 181 15.00 -2.87 -1.14
CA VAL A 181 13.75 -3.53 -0.76
C VAL A 181 13.84 -4.00 0.69
N LEU A 182 12.80 -3.72 1.46
CA LEU A 182 12.52 -4.36 2.73
C LEU A 182 11.75 -5.66 2.49
N LEU A 183 12.19 -6.77 3.08
CA LEU A 183 11.53 -8.07 3.04
C LEU A 183 11.13 -8.49 4.46
N SER A 184 9.86 -8.84 4.61
CA SER A 184 9.31 -9.42 5.83
C SER A 184 9.90 -10.81 6.05
N ARG A 185 10.66 -10.98 7.14
CA ARG A 185 11.22 -12.28 7.55
C ARG A 185 10.32 -12.87 8.64
N PRO A 186 9.61 -13.97 8.36
CA PRO A 186 8.73 -14.58 9.34
C PRO A 186 9.52 -15.16 10.51
N SER A 187 8.86 -15.28 11.67
CA SER A 187 9.34 -16.07 12.79
C SER A 187 9.69 -17.50 12.37
N GLU A 188 10.69 -18.11 12.99
CA GLU A 188 11.04 -19.53 12.77
C GLU A 188 9.90 -20.49 13.13
N ARG A 189 8.92 -20.04 13.92
CA ARG A 189 7.71 -20.81 14.29
C ARG A 189 6.53 -20.62 13.34
N ALA A 190 6.67 -19.77 12.32
CA ALA A 190 5.60 -19.53 11.36
C ALA A 190 5.26 -20.80 10.57
N ASP A 191 4.09 -20.77 9.90
CA ASP A 191 3.68 -21.84 9.00
C ASP A 191 4.79 -22.15 7.97
N PRO A 192 5.13 -23.43 7.74
CA PRO A 192 6.09 -23.83 6.72
C PRO A 192 5.84 -23.22 5.32
N LEU A 193 4.59 -22.97 4.94
CA LEU A 193 4.23 -22.30 3.68
C LEU A 193 4.74 -20.86 3.64
N VAL A 194 4.63 -20.11 4.75
CA VAL A 194 5.14 -18.73 4.87
C VAL A 194 6.66 -18.72 4.86
N ILE A 195 7.29 -19.64 5.59
CA ILE A 195 8.76 -19.78 5.60
C ILE A 195 9.27 -20.08 4.19
N GLN A 196 8.57 -20.94 3.44
CA GLN A 196 8.93 -21.27 2.07
C GLN A 196 8.74 -20.07 1.13
N ALA A 197 7.62 -19.36 1.21
CA ALA A 197 7.36 -18.15 0.42
C ALA A 197 8.43 -17.08 0.66
N TYR A 198 8.83 -16.84 1.91
CA TYR A 198 9.92 -15.93 2.26
C TYR A 198 11.25 -16.36 1.61
N LYS A 199 11.62 -17.64 1.69
CA LYS A 199 12.87 -18.15 1.07
C LYS A 199 12.88 -17.95 -0.44
N GLU A 200 11.76 -18.21 -1.11
CA GLU A 200 11.61 -18.00 -2.55
C GLU A 200 11.70 -16.51 -2.91
N ALA A 201 10.96 -15.65 -2.21
CA ALA A 201 11.00 -14.21 -2.43
C ALA A 201 12.41 -13.65 -2.22
N LYS A 202 13.11 -14.10 -1.17
CA LYS A 202 14.49 -13.72 -0.90
C LYS A 202 15.43 -14.09 -2.05
N GLU A 203 15.25 -15.27 -2.64
CA GLU A 203 16.06 -15.70 -3.79
C GLU A 203 15.72 -14.90 -5.06
N ILE A 204 14.43 -14.65 -5.32
CA ILE A 204 13.97 -13.82 -6.45
C ILE A 204 14.56 -12.42 -6.33
N LEU A 205 14.38 -11.76 -5.18
CA LEU A 205 14.83 -10.38 -4.96
C LEU A 205 16.35 -10.25 -5.06
N ARG A 206 17.12 -11.20 -4.52
CA ARG A 206 18.60 -11.20 -4.58
C ARG A 206 19.15 -11.30 -6.01
N ASN A 207 18.40 -11.93 -6.91
CA ASN A 207 18.79 -12.08 -8.32
C ASN A 207 18.12 -11.04 -9.23
N ALA A 208 17.18 -10.26 -8.71
CA ALA A 208 16.48 -9.24 -9.47
C ALA A 208 17.32 -7.97 -9.64
N THR A 209 17.02 -7.27 -10.74
CA THR A 209 17.36 -5.86 -10.92
C THR A 209 16.08 -5.07 -11.05
N ASP A 210 16.11 -3.78 -10.77
CA ASP A 210 14.99 -2.89 -11.09
C ASP A 210 14.98 -2.51 -12.59
N HIS A 211 14.04 -1.63 -12.98
CA HIS A 211 13.91 -1.17 -14.36
C HIS A 211 15.18 -0.48 -14.89
N ARG A 212 15.91 0.25 -14.03
CA ARG A 212 17.17 0.92 -14.39
C ARG A 212 18.38 -0.01 -14.39
N GLY A 213 18.18 -1.30 -14.09
CA GLY A 213 19.24 -2.29 -14.07
C GLY A 213 20.07 -2.30 -12.78
N ARG A 214 19.66 -1.57 -11.73
CA ARG A 214 20.32 -1.65 -10.41
C ARG A 214 19.96 -2.99 -9.79
N ARG A 215 20.95 -3.72 -9.27
CA ARG A 215 20.69 -4.95 -8.49
C ARG A 215 20.02 -4.56 -7.18
N LEU A 216 18.98 -5.29 -6.80
CA LEU A 216 18.29 -5.01 -5.56
C LEU A 216 19.15 -5.37 -4.34
N GLU A 217 19.22 -4.45 -3.39
CA GLU A 217 19.69 -4.69 -2.05
C GLU A 217 18.49 -5.04 -1.17
N VAL A 218 18.56 -6.17 -0.47
CA VAL A 218 17.43 -6.71 0.32
C VAL A 218 17.77 -6.57 1.80
N PHE A 219 16.95 -5.82 2.52
CA PHE A 219 16.98 -5.68 3.97
C PHE A 219 15.85 -6.47 4.58
N GLU A 220 16.09 -7.13 5.70
CA GLU A 220 15.11 -8.03 6.31
C GLU A 220 14.66 -7.48 7.65
N VAL A 221 13.36 -7.46 7.89
CA VAL A 221 12.78 -7.15 9.21
C VAL A 221 12.18 -8.43 9.77
N GLU A 222 12.56 -8.78 11.00
CA GLU A 222 12.00 -9.95 11.68
C GLU A 222 10.61 -9.64 12.22
N GLU A 223 9.65 -10.45 11.82
CA GLU A 223 8.27 -10.31 12.26
C GLU A 223 7.99 -11.12 13.52
N PRO A 224 7.16 -10.60 14.44
CA PRO A 224 6.67 -11.38 15.56
C PRO A 224 5.78 -12.52 15.07
N HIS A 225 5.79 -13.64 15.81
CA HIS A 225 4.75 -14.63 15.64
C HIS A 225 3.45 -14.11 16.29
N PRO A 226 2.26 -14.28 15.68
CA PRO A 226 1.02 -13.73 16.26
C PRO A 226 0.74 -14.18 17.70
N SER A 227 1.22 -15.35 18.11
CA SER A 227 1.11 -15.86 19.49
C SER A 227 1.84 -15.03 20.54
N ASP A 228 2.77 -14.18 20.12
CA ASP A 228 3.62 -13.39 21.01
C ASP A 228 3.01 -12.02 21.29
N LEU A 229 2.00 -11.62 20.51
CA LEU A 229 1.32 -10.35 20.69
C LEU A 229 0.53 -10.36 22.01
N PRO A 230 0.52 -9.25 22.75
CA PRO A 230 -0.18 -9.16 24.02
C PRO A 230 -1.71 -9.22 23.82
N GLY A 231 -2.40 -9.78 24.81
CA GLY A 231 -3.86 -9.94 24.82
C GLY A 231 -4.34 -11.34 24.41
N GLU A 232 -5.66 -11.52 24.38
CA GLU A 232 -6.31 -12.81 24.11
C GLU A 232 -6.77 -12.94 22.64
N ASN A 233 -7.03 -14.17 22.21
CA ASN A 233 -7.61 -14.58 20.92
C ASN A 233 -6.75 -14.26 19.68
N TRP A 234 -5.51 -14.74 19.68
CA TRP A 234 -4.61 -14.71 18.50
C TRP A 234 -4.62 -16.04 17.72
N ASP A 235 -5.64 -16.87 17.92
CA ASP A 235 -5.71 -18.26 17.42
C ASP A 235 -5.96 -18.35 15.90
N HIS A 236 -6.33 -17.25 15.25
CA HIS A 236 -6.51 -17.11 13.80
C HIS A 236 -5.25 -16.50 13.17
N PHE A 237 -4.16 -17.27 13.20
CA PHE A 237 -2.83 -16.85 12.74
C PHE A 237 -2.83 -16.43 11.25
N ASP A 238 -3.59 -17.13 10.42
CA ASP A 238 -3.79 -16.88 8.99
C ASP A 238 -4.58 -15.60 8.71
N MET A 239 -5.31 -15.10 9.70
CA MET A 239 -6.01 -13.82 9.65
C MET A 239 -5.28 -12.71 10.41
N THR A 240 -4.12 -12.97 11.01
CA THR A 240 -3.42 -11.96 11.81
C THR A 240 -2.26 -11.34 11.04
N VAL A 241 -2.30 -10.02 10.84
CA VAL A 241 -1.20 -9.28 10.20
C VAL A 241 -0.27 -8.70 11.26
N ALA A 242 0.73 -9.49 11.65
CA ALA A 242 1.79 -9.10 12.57
C ALA A 242 3.08 -8.73 11.79
N SER A 243 2.98 -7.71 10.93
CA SER A 243 4.06 -7.32 10.00
C SER A 243 4.47 -5.84 10.16
N TYR A 244 5.74 -5.59 10.47
CA TYR A 244 6.34 -4.26 10.46
C TYR A 244 6.46 -3.68 9.06
N ALA A 245 6.46 -4.52 8.01
CA ALA A 245 6.43 -4.07 6.62
C ALA A 245 5.12 -3.33 6.27
N ASN A 246 4.04 -3.51 7.04
CA ASN A 246 2.77 -2.82 6.87
C ASN A 246 2.75 -1.38 7.43
N TYR A 247 3.84 -0.64 7.22
CA TYR A 247 3.99 0.76 7.62
C TYR A 247 3.37 1.74 6.60
N TYR A 248 3.12 2.97 7.04
CA TYR A 248 2.69 4.08 6.18
C TYR A 248 3.77 5.14 6.06
N LEU A 249 3.95 5.67 4.84
CA LEU A 249 5.05 6.59 4.51
C LEU A 249 4.52 7.99 4.12
N PRO A 250 4.08 8.82 5.08
CA PRO A 250 3.64 10.19 4.82
C PRO A 250 4.83 11.10 4.46
N ASN A 251 4.55 12.35 4.08
CA ASN A 251 5.61 13.35 3.88
C ASN A 251 6.39 13.57 5.18
N GLY A 252 7.72 13.46 5.13
CA GLY A 252 8.63 13.72 6.26
C GLY A 252 8.58 12.70 7.39
N GLY A 253 7.74 11.66 7.31
CA GLY A 253 7.58 10.68 8.39
C GLY A 253 7.46 9.24 7.89
N LEU A 254 7.47 8.32 8.84
CA LEU A 254 7.17 6.91 8.70
C LEU A 254 6.40 6.45 9.93
N ILE A 255 5.20 5.91 9.74
CA ILE A 255 4.34 5.40 10.81
C ILE A 255 4.37 3.88 10.73
N MET A 256 4.99 3.22 11.70
CA MET A 256 5.14 1.78 11.75
C MET A 256 4.41 1.17 12.95
N PRO A 257 4.02 -0.11 12.88
CA PRO A 257 3.38 -0.75 14.03
C PRO A 257 4.36 -0.97 15.16
N ARG A 258 3.81 -0.97 16.38
CA ARG A 258 4.40 -1.54 17.59
C ARG A 258 3.44 -2.59 18.12
N PHE A 259 3.94 -3.81 18.27
CA PHE A 259 3.15 -4.97 18.64
C PHE A 259 3.26 -5.30 20.14
N GLY A 260 4.15 -4.64 20.89
CA GLY A 260 4.31 -4.86 22.32
C GLY A 260 5.15 -6.10 22.65
N VAL A 261 6.05 -6.49 21.75
CA VAL A 261 6.91 -7.69 21.80
C VAL A 261 8.35 -7.36 22.20
N GLY A 262 8.59 -6.15 22.71
CA GLY A 262 9.86 -5.74 23.31
C GLY A 262 10.97 -5.63 22.28
N LYS A 263 11.94 -6.56 22.31
CA LYS A 263 13.16 -6.47 21.48
C LYS A 263 12.86 -6.39 19.99
N LEU A 264 11.84 -7.11 19.49
CA LEU A 264 11.50 -7.06 18.06
C LEU A 264 10.94 -5.69 17.65
N ASP A 265 10.18 -5.02 18.53
CA ASP A 265 9.70 -3.65 18.26
C ASP A 265 10.88 -2.68 18.16
N ASP A 266 11.84 -2.80 19.08
CA ASP A 266 13.04 -1.95 19.15
C ASP A 266 13.96 -2.19 17.94
N ASP A 267 14.21 -3.46 17.58
CA ASP A 267 15.04 -3.83 16.44
C ASP A 267 14.44 -3.33 15.12
N ALA A 268 13.13 -3.48 14.95
CA ALA A 268 12.44 -2.95 13.78
C ALA A 268 12.56 -1.42 13.74
N TYR A 269 12.28 -0.72 14.85
CA TYR A 269 12.40 0.73 14.93
C TYR A 269 13.77 1.25 14.48
N GLU A 270 14.86 0.64 14.97
CA GLU A 270 16.22 1.04 14.59
C GLU A 270 16.51 0.77 13.12
N LEU A 271 16.05 -0.36 12.59
CA LEU A 271 16.17 -0.67 11.16
C LEU A 271 15.47 0.40 10.30
N PHE A 272 14.23 0.77 10.64
CA PHE A 272 13.51 1.82 9.92
C PHE A 272 14.20 3.19 10.06
N ARG A 273 14.69 3.56 11.24
CA ARG A 273 15.47 4.81 11.42
C ARG A 273 16.72 4.86 10.55
N GLN A 274 17.44 3.74 10.45
CA GLN A 274 18.67 3.65 9.67
C GLN A 274 18.39 3.82 8.17
N HIS A 275 17.30 3.23 7.68
CA HIS A 275 16.96 3.23 6.26
C HIS A 275 16.15 4.44 5.80
N PHE A 276 15.54 5.17 6.74
CA PHE A 276 14.78 6.39 6.47
C PHE A 276 15.32 7.58 7.32
N PRO A 277 16.60 7.97 7.16
CA PRO A 277 17.24 8.96 8.01
C PRO A 277 16.64 10.37 7.92
N ASP A 278 16.00 10.69 6.79
CA ASP A 278 15.35 11.98 6.54
C ASP A 278 13.88 12.01 7.01
N ARG A 279 13.42 10.96 7.69
CA ARG A 279 12.03 10.82 8.15
C ARG A 279 11.96 10.68 9.67
N GLU A 280 10.94 11.27 10.25
CA GLU A 280 10.55 10.96 11.62
C GLU A 280 9.88 9.59 11.66
N VAL A 281 10.55 8.62 12.28
CA VAL A 281 9.99 7.28 12.51
C VAL A 281 9.16 7.29 13.79
N VAL A 282 7.87 6.97 13.66
CA VAL A 282 6.90 6.93 14.75
C VAL A 282 6.32 5.51 14.85
N GLN A 283 6.42 4.93 16.03
CA GLN A 283 5.75 3.68 16.36
C GLN A 283 4.35 3.93 16.91
N VAL A 284 3.37 3.17 16.45
CA VAL A 284 1.99 3.20 16.94
C VAL A 284 1.61 1.83 17.47
N ASP A 285 1.17 1.77 18.72
CA ASP A 285 0.67 0.54 19.34
C ASP A 285 -0.54 0.01 18.57
N LEU A 286 -0.40 -1.14 17.92
CA LEU A 286 -1.48 -1.79 17.20
C LEU A 286 -2.09 -2.92 18.03
N ASN A 287 -3.34 -2.72 18.44
CA ASN A 287 -4.09 -3.68 19.25
C ASN A 287 -5.20 -4.41 18.49
N ILE A 288 -5.92 -3.72 17.60
CA ILE A 288 -7.12 -4.24 16.93
C ILE A 288 -6.91 -4.52 15.44
N LEU A 289 -6.22 -3.66 14.69
CA LEU A 289 -6.03 -3.84 13.25
C LEU A 289 -5.43 -5.21 12.90
N PRO A 290 -4.35 -5.68 13.57
CA PRO A 290 -3.77 -6.97 13.27
C PRO A 290 -4.78 -8.12 13.41
N LYS A 291 -5.69 -8.03 14.39
CA LYS A 291 -6.75 -9.04 14.63
C LYS A 291 -7.83 -9.03 13.55
N LEU A 292 -7.99 -7.92 12.85
CA LEU A 292 -8.97 -7.76 11.78
C LEU A 292 -8.40 -8.11 10.40
N GLY A 293 -7.13 -8.54 10.31
CA GLY A 293 -6.53 -8.96 9.04
C GLY A 293 -5.75 -7.88 8.30
N GLY A 294 -5.34 -6.81 8.96
CA GLY A 294 -4.53 -5.77 8.33
C GLY A 294 -3.70 -4.94 9.30
N GLY A 295 -2.91 -4.01 8.77
CA GLY A 295 -2.13 -3.06 9.58
C GLY A 295 -2.40 -1.60 9.20
N ILE A 296 -1.45 -0.72 9.49
CA ILE A 296 -1.56 0.72 9.23
C ILE A 296 -1.66 0.97 7.72
N HIS A 297 -0.88 0.26 6.91
CA HIS A 297 -0.88 0.45 5.46
C HIS A 297 -2.21 0.05 4.82
N CYS A 298 -2.84 -1.04 5.29
CA CYS A 298 -4.13 -1.51 4.82
C CYS A 298 -5.27 -0.51 5.12
N ALA A 299 -5.14 0.27 6.20
CA ALA A 299 -6.13 1.26 6.63
C ALA A 299 -5.87 2.68 6.08
N THR A 300 -4.88 2.86 5.20
CA THR A 300 -4.48 4.18 4.68
C THR A 300 -4.34 4.19 3.17
N GLN A 301 -4.64 5.32 2.53
CA GLN A 301 -4.45 5.54 1.10
C GLN A 301 -3.93 6.97 0.89
N GLN A 302 -2.71 7.09 0.35
CA GLN A 302 -2.10 8.38 0.07
C GLN A 302 -2.66 9.01 -1.20
N VAL A 303 -2.79 10.33 -1.20
CA VAL A 303 -3.01 11.15 -2.40
C VAL A 303 -1.73 11.96 -2.65
N PRO A 304 -0.96 11.64 -3.69
CA PRO A 304 0.27 12.36 -4.00
C PRO A 304 -0.01 13.80 -4.48
N MET A 305 0.89 14.74 -4.16
CA MET A 305 0.76 16.14 -4.59
C MET A 305 1.18 16.32 -6.06
N GLU A 306 0.44 17.15 -6.79
CA GLU A 306 0.82 17.65 -8.11
C GLU A 306 2.16 18.40 -8.04
N GLY A 307 2.99 18.19 -9.08
CA GLY A 307 4.28 18.87 -9.17
C GLY A 307 5.43 18.25 -8.37
N TRP A 308 5.23 17.15 -7.63
CA TRP A 308 6.33 16.40 -7.01
C TRP A 308 7.36 15.95 -8.07
N PHE A 309 6.90 15.33 -9.17
CA PHE A 309 7.75 14.98 -10.31
C PHE A 309 8.28 16.20 -11.08
N GLY A 310 7.49 17.28 -11.15
CA GLY A 310 7.90 18.53 -11.78
C GLY A 310 9.10 19.19 -11.09
N ARG A 311 9.34 18.93 -9.80
CA ARG A 311 10.52 19.43 -9.08
C ARG A 311 11.77 18.55 -9.28
N ALA A 312 11.62 17.23 -9.25
CA ALA A 312 12.73 16.29 -9.55
C ALA A 312 13.21 16.42 -11.02
N ALA A 313 12.27 16.53 -11.96
CA ALA A 313 12.58 16.79 -13.37
C ALA A 313 13.21 18.18 -13.59
N ARG A 314 12.73 19.24 -12.91
CA ARG A 314 13.33 20.59 -13.01
C ARG A 314 14.69 20.72 -12.33
N ARG A 315 15.02 19.85 -11.37
CA ARG A 315 16.36 19.74 -10.76
C ARG A 315 17.35 18.95 -11.63
N GLY A 316 16.91 18.41 -12.77
CA GLY A 316 17.77 17.59 -13.64
C GLY A 316 18.11 16.22 -13.02
N GLU A 317 17.37 15.80 -12.00
CA GLU A 317 17.57 14.53 -11.28
C GLU A 317 16.91 13.35 -12.01
N LEU A 318 16.05 13.62 -13.00
CA LEU A 318 15.49 12.63 -13.92
C LEU A 318 15.83 13.02 -15.36
N LYS A 319 16.62 12.18 -16.03
CA LYS A 319 16.81 12.23 -17.49
C LYS A 319 15.82 11.25 -18.11
N PHE A 320 14.83 11.79 -18.81
CA PHE A 320 13.93 11.02 -19.68
C PHE A 320 14.72 10.40 -20.84
#